data_AF-A0A1D1YGS1-F1
#
_entry.id   AF-A0A1D1YGS1-F1
#
_cell.length_a   1.000
_cell.length_b   1.000
_cell.length_c   1.000
_cell.angle_alpha   90.00
_cell.angle_beta   90.00
_cell.angle_gamma   90.00
#
_symmetry.space_group_name_H-M   'P 1'
#
loop_
_entity.id
_entity.type
_entity.pdbx_description
1 polymer ?
#
loop_
_entity_poly.entity_id
_entity_poly.type
_entity_poly.pdbx_seq_one_letter_code
_entity_poly.pdbx_strand_id
1 'polypeptide(L)'
;HHVGDRGVLARSSGDYAIVISHNPDNGTSRIKLPSGAKKLVPSGCRAMIGQVAGGGRTEKPLLKAGNAYHKFRVKRNCWPKVRGVAMNPVEHPHGGGNHQHIGHAST
;
A
#
# COMPACT_ATOMS: atom_id res chain seq x y z
N HIS A 1 16.68 -5.22 -2.43
CA HIS A 1 16.63 -5.79 -1.06
C HIS A 1 17.92 -6.49 -0.85
N HIS A 2 18.55 -6.21 0.28
CA HIS A 2 19.94 -6.58 0.52
C HIS A 2 20.03 -7.31 1.84
N VAL A 3 21.00 -8.19 1.93
CA VAL A 3 21.30 -8.91 3.17
C VAL A 3 21.61 -7.88 4.24
N GLY A 4 20.98 -8.00 5.41
CA GLY A 4 21.20 -7.09 6.54
C GLY A 4 20.26 -5.88 6.65
N ASP A 5 19.31 -5.69 5.72
CA ASP A 5 18.37 -4.55 5.72
C ASP A 5 17.31 -4.55 6.85
N ARG A 6 17.41 -5.51 7.79
CA ARG A 6 16.54 -5.68 8.97
C ARG A 6 15.05 -5.90 8.65
N GLY A 7 14.72 -6.28 7.41
CA GLY A 7 13.39 -6.72 7.02
C GLY A 7 12.45 -5.58 6.62
N VAL A 8 12.02 -5.59 5.35
CA VAL A 8 11.27 -4.47 4.75
C VAL A 8 10.04 -4.91 3.94
N LEU A 9 9.86 -6.21 3.70
CA LEU A 9 8.79 -6.75 2.87
C LEU A 9 7.71 -7.46 3.72
N ALA A 10 6.46 -7.44 3.22
CA ALA A 10 5.30 -8.14 3.80
C ALA A 10 5.15 -7.93 5.32
N ARG A 11 5.08 -6.65 5.73
CA ARG A 11 5.04 -6.25 7.15
C ARG A 11 3.66 -5.80 7.63
N SER A 12 2.69 -5.62 6.74
CA SER A 12 1.36 -5.14 7.11
C SER A 12 0.53 -6.27 7.73
N SER A 13 -0.48 -5.91 8.50
CA SER A 13 -1.40 -6.86 9.14
C SER A 13 -2.01 -7.84 8.12
N GLY A 14 -1.77 -9.14 8.29
CA GLY A 14 -2.23 -10.20 7.38
C GLY A 14 -1.36 -10.44 6.13
N ASP A 15 -0.32 -9.64 5.89
CA ASP A 15 0.57 -9.85 4.75
C ASP A 15 1.46 -11.09 4.97
N TYR A 16 1.80 -11.74 3.86
CA TYR A 16 2.81 -12.80 3.77
C TYR A 16 3.42 -12.81 2.37
N ALA A 17 4.58 -13.45 2.23
CA ALA A 17 5.21 -13.69 0.94
C ALA A 17 5.46 -15.20 0.77
N ILE A 18 5.43 -15.66 -0.48
CA ILE A 18 5.62 -17.09 -0.80
C ILE A 18 6.96 -17.25 -1.51
N VAL A 19 7.78 -18.19 -1.05
CA VAL A 19 8.98 -18.61 -1.78
C VAL A 19 8.54 -19.52 -2.92
N ILE A 20 8.87 -19.16 -4.17
CA ILE A 20 8.49 -19.92 -5.36
C ILE A 20 9.59 -20.91 -5.74
N SER A 21 10.82 -20.41 -5.85
CA SER A 21 11.95 -21.22 -6.30
C SER A 21 13.27 -20.64 -5.82
N HIS A 22 14.27 -21.51 -5.75
CA HIS A 22 15.66 -21.14 -5.47
C HIS A 22 16.50 -21.34 -6.73
N ASN A 23 17.44 -20.43 -6.96
CA ASN A 23 18.48 -20.55 -7.96
C ASN A 23 19.84 -20.61 -7.22
N PRO A 24 20.42 -21.82 -7.07
CA PRO A 24 21.69 -22.01 -6.38
C PRO A 24 22.87 -21.34 -7.10
N ASP A 25 22.91 -21.37 -8.43
CA ASP A 25 24.04 -20.88 -9.24
C ASP A 25 24.25 -19.37 -9.03
N ASN A 26 23.15 -18.62 -8.98
CA ASN A 26 23.18 -17.17 -8.79
C ASN A 26 22.98 -16.76 -7.32
N GLY A 27 22.88 -17.71 -6.39
CA GLY A 27 22.61 -17.43 -4.97
C GLY A 27 21.36 -16.59 -4.73
N THR A 28 20.30 -16.77 -5.54
CA THR A 28 19.06 -15.98 -5.48
C THR A 28 17.83 -16.84 -5.26
N SER A 29 16.80 -16.23 -4.69
CA SER A 29 15.51 -16.85 -4.43
C SER A 29 14.40 -15.99 -5.03
N ARG A 30 13.42 -16.63 -5.67
CA ARG A 30 12.25 -15.98 -6.24
C ARG A 30 11.12 -16.02 -5.22
N ILE A 31 10.59 -14.85 -4.87
CA ILE A 31 9.47 -14.68 -3.96
C ILE A 31 8.26 -14.05 -4.67
N LYS A 32 7.05 -14.43 -4.26
CA LYS A 32 5.80 -13.74 -4.61
C LYS A 32 5.42 -12.81 -3.47
N LEU A 33 5.28 -11.52 -3.78
CA LEU A 33 4.86 -10.49 -2.82
C LEU A 33 3.34 -10.47 -2.64
N PRO A 34 2.82 -9.85 -1.55
CA PRO A 34 1.38 -9.65 -1.37
C PRO A 34 0.69 -8.95 -2.54
N SER A 35 1.41 -8.08 -3.27
CA SER A 35 0.91 -7.41 -4.48
C SER A 35 0.73 -8.34 -5.68
N GLY A 36 1.14 -9.61 -5.58
CA GLY A 36 1.18 -10.56 -6.69
C GLY A 36 2.45 -10.52 -7.53
N ALA A 37 3.26 -9.46 -7.39
CA ALA A 37 4.53 -9.33 -8.11
C ALA A 37 5.54 -10.42 -7.70
N LYS A 38 6.26 -10.95 -8.68
CA LYS A 38 7.37 -11.88 -8.46
C LYS A 38 8.67 -11.09 -8.40
N LYS A 39 9.48 -11.31 -7.37
CA LYS A 39 10.74 -10.59 -7.16
C LYS A 39 11.88 -11.58 -6.88
N LEU A 40 13.05 -11.31 -7.44
CA LEU A 40 14.29 -12.00 -7.09
C LEU A 40 14.96 -11.29 -5.92
N VAL A 41 15.40 -12.05 -4.92
CA VAL A 41 16.14 -11.57 -3.75
C VAL A 41 17.37 -12.46 -3.52
N PRO A 42 18.47 -11.95 -2.94
CA PRO A 42 19.59 -12.79 -2.52
C PRO A 42 19.13 -13.87 -1.53
N SER A 43 19.61 -15.11 -1.69
CA SER A 43 19.24 -16.24 -0.82
C SER A 43 19.74 -16.07 0.62
N GLY A 44 20.72 -15.20 0.86
CA GLY A 44 21.16 -14.81 2.21
C GLY A 44 20.22 -13.86 2.95
N CYS A 45 19.14 -13.37 2.31
CA CYS A 45 18.15 -12.55 2.98
C CYS A 45 17.38 -13.37 4.03
N ARG A 46 17.08 -12.74 5.17
CA ARG A 46 16.33 -13.37 6.26
C ARG A 46 14.83 -13.10 6.14
N ALA A 47 14.02 -14.04 6.59
CA ALA A 47 12.57 -13.92 6.70
C ALA A 47 12.08 -14.53 8.01
N MET A 48 10.88 -14.13 8.45
CA MET A 48 10.16 -14.77 9.54
C MET A 48 9.15 -15.76 8.95
N ILE A 49 9.12 -16.98 9.47
CA ILE A 49 8.19 -18.03 9.02
C ILE A 49 6.79 -17.71 9.55
N GLY A 50 5.79 -17.74 8.67
CA GLY A 50 4.39 -17.52 9.02
C GLY A 50 3.78 -16.27 8.37
N GLN A 51 2.62 -15.87 8.87
CA GLN A 51 1.87 -14.69 8.42
C GLN A 51 1.87 -13.62 9.52
N VAL A 52 1.85 -12.34 9.12
CA VAL A 52 1.74 -11.24 10.09
C VAL A 52 0.37 -11.26 10.76
N ALA A 53 0.36 -11.21 12.10
CA ALA A 53 -0.86 -11.20 12.90
C ALA A 53 -1.80 -10.01 12.58
N GLY A 54 -3.06 -10.12 13.00
CA GLY A 54 -4.08 -9.08 12.78
C GLY A 54 -4.67 -9.07 11.36
N GLY A 55 -4.65 -10.21 10.66
CA GLY A 55 -5.39 -10.41 9.41
C GLY A 55 -6.89 -10.14 9.55
N GLY A 56 -7.58 -9.87 8.44
CA GLY A 56 -9.02 -9.57 8.42
C GLY A 56 -9.41 -8.19 8.96
N ARG A 57 -8.46 -7.37 9.44
CA ARG A 57 -8.72 -6.02 9.97
C ARG A 57 -9.52 -5.11 9.02
N THR A 58 -9.41 -5.31 7.71
CA THR A 58 -10.14 -4.52 6.69
C THR A 58 -11.52 -5.05 6.35
N GLU A 59 -11.88 -6.26 6.80
CA GLU A 59 -13.21 -6.85 6.55
C GLU A 59 -14.29 -6.11 7.32
N LYS A 60 -13.97 -5.60 8.51
CA LYS A 60 -14.88 -4.76 9.29
C LYS A 60 -14.98 -3.36 8.64
N PRO A 61 -16.18 -2.91 8.22
CA PRO A 61 -16.36 -1.56 7.70
C PRO A 61 -16.10 -0.52 8.79
N LEU A 62 -15.60 0.66 8.39
CA LEU A 62 -15.41 1.78 9.32
C LEU A 62 -16.73 2.35 9.84
N LEU A 63 -17.81 2.22 9.07
CA LEU A 63 -19.19 2.67 9.35
C LEU A 63 -19.37 4.19 9.52
N LYS A 64 -18.56 4.86 10.34
CA LYS A 64 -18.71 6.28 10.70
C LYS A 64 -17.47 7.08 10.30
N ALA A 65 -17.67 8.35 9.94
CA ALA A 65 -16.58 9.30 9.68
C ALA A 65 -15.65 9.47 10.91
N GLY A 66 -16.19 9.43 12.14
CA GLY A 66 -15.39 9.50 13.37
C GLY A 66 -14.36 8.37 13.51
N ASN A 67 -14.69 7.16 13.03
CA ASN A 67 -13.74 6.04 13.03
C ASN A 67 -12.61 6.28 12.00
N ALA A 68 -12.92 6.90 10.86
CA ALA A 68 -11.91 7.33 9.90
C ALA A 68 -11.01 8.44 10.48
N TYR A 69 -11.60 9.43 11.14
CA TYR A 69 -10.87 10.50 11.83
C TYR A 69 -9.84 9.92 12.82
N HIS A 70 -10.26 9.06 13.75
CA HIS A 70 -9.35 8.46 14.73
C HIS A 70 -8.28 7.57 14.07
N LYS A 71 -8.60 6.87 12.97
CA LYS A 71 -7.64 6.08 12.19
C LYS A 71 -6.53 6.94 11.58
N PHE A 72 -6.86 8.10 11.02
CA PHE A 72 -5.86 8.97 10.37
C PHE A 72 -5.12 9.86 11.36
N ARG A 73 -5.76 10.26 12.47
CA ARG A 73 -5.15 11.05 13.56
C ARG A 73 -3.87 10.42 14.12
N VAL A 74 -3.83 9.09 14.23
CA VAL A 74 -2.65 8.35 14.74
C VAL A 74 -1.62 8.01 13.65
N LYS A 75 -1.82 8.47 12.42
CA LYS A 75 -0.94 8.17 11.27
C LYS A 75 -0.32 9.45 10.69
N ARG A 76 -1.13 10.28 10.04
CA ARG A 76 -0.75 11.55 9.42
C ARG A 76 -1.98 12.35 9.02
N ASN A 77 -1.81 13.65 8.82
CA ASN A 77 -2.87 14.56 8.37
C ASN A 77 -3.15 14.39 6.85
N CYS A 78 -3.90 13.35 6.48
CA CYS A 78 -4.31 13.11 5.09
C CYS A 78 -5.81 12.84 4.92
N TRP A 79 -6.61 13.17 5.95
CA TRP A 79 -8.06 13.05 5.96
C TRP A 79 -8.66 14.24 6.73
N PRO A 80 -9.76 14.87 6.27
CA PRO A 80 -10.54 14.54 5.07
C PRO A 80 -9.84 14.93 3.76
N LYS A 81 -10.34 14.41 2.63
CA LYS A 81 -9.85 14.79 1.29
C LYS A 81 -10.95 15.55 0.54
N VAL A 82 -10.69 16.80 0.20
CA VAL A 82 -11.56 17.58 -0.69
C VAL A 82 -11.31 17.11 -2.13
N ARG A 83 -12.38 16.84 -2.90
CA ARG A 83 -12.28 16.45 -4.31
C ARG A 83 -11.78 17.65 -5.11
N GLY A 84 -10.82 17.45 -6.02
CA GLY A 84 -10.29 18.53 -6.85
C GLY A 84 -11.34 19.29 -7.66
N VAL A 85 -12.38 18.59 -8.14
CA VAL A 85 -13.51 19.21 -8.88
C VAL A 85 -14.39 20.13 -8.03
N ALA A 86 -14.27 20.06 -6.71
CA ALA A 86 -14.97 20.95 -5.78
C ALA A 86 -14.13 22.17 -5.39
N MET A 87 -12.93 22.33 -5.97
CA MET A 87 -12.03 23.45 -5.75
C MET A 87 -12.14 24.47 -6.90
N ASN A 88 -11.55 25.65 -6.73
CA ASN A 88 -11.38 26.62 -7.81
C ASN A 88 -10.26 26.16 -8.77
N PRO A 89 -10.21 26.70 -10.01
CA PRO A 89 -9.16 26.38 -10.97
C PRO A 89 -7.74 26.65 -10.46
N VAL A 90 -7.59 27.58 -9.51
CA VAL A 90 -6.29 27.96 -8.94
C VAL A 90 -5.74 26.89 -7.98
N GLU A 91 -6.59 26.12 -7.30
CA GLU A 91 -6.13 25.11 -6.33
C GLU A 91 -6.01 23.70 -6.92
N HIS A 92 -6.76 23.38 -7.97
CA HIS A 92 -6.72 22.05 -8.59
C HIS A 92 -6.92 22.10 -10.10
N PRO A 93 -6.21 21.27 -10.89
CA PRO A 93 -6.41 21.14 -12.35
C PRO A 93 -7.84 20.76 -12.79
N HIS A 94 -8.68 20.30 -11.86
CA HIS A 94 -10.06 19.88 -12.14
C HIS A 94 -11.07 20.92 -11.64
N GLY A 95 -10.59 22.03 -11.07
CA GLY A 95 -11.41 22.99 -10.36
C GLY A 95 -12.10 24.00 -11.28
N GLY A 96 -13.18 24.59 -10.79
CA GLY A 96 -14.00 25.59 -11.48
C GLY A 96 -14.97 25.05 -12.53
N GLY A 97 -15.37 25.95 -13.43
CA GLY A 97 -16.51 25.73 -14.33
C GLY A 97 -17.86 25.93 -13.63
N ASN A 98 -18.91 26.15 -14.41
CA ASN A 98 -20.26 26.35 -13.89
C ASN A 98 -20.92 25.05 -13.40
N HIS A 99 -20.36 23.90 -13.78
CA HIS A 99 -20.78 22.57 -13.34
C HIS A 99 -19.55 21.78 -12.88
N GLN A 100 -19.69 20.96 -11.83
CA GLN A 100 -18.62 20.09 -11.35
C GLN A 100 -18.33 18.97 -12.36
N HIS A 101 -17.30 19.15 -13.19
CA HIS A 101 -16.78 18.15 -14.12
C HIS A 101 -15.28 18.39 -14.34
N ILE A 102 -14.53 17.37 -14.79
CA ILE A 102 -13.08 17.47 -14.96
C ILE A 102 -12.70 18.30 -16.20
N GLY A 103 -13.52 18.27 -17.25
CA GLY A 103 -13.28 19.02 -18.50
C GLY A 103 -12.26 18.38 -19.45
N HIS A 104 -11.43 17.46 -18.98
CA HIS A 104 -10.44 16.72 -19.78
C HIS A 104 -10.32 15.25 -19.33
N ALA A 105 -9.61 14.42 -20.10
CA ALA A 105 -9.31 13.04 -19.72
C ALA A 105 -8.45 13.00 -18.43
N SER A 106 -8.75 12.07 -17.53
CA SER A 106 -8.14 11.97 -16.20
C SER A 106 -7.09 10.85 -16.07
N THR A 107 -6.80 10.16 -17.16
CA THR A 107 -5.85 9.03 -17.26
C THR A 107 -4.52 9.47 -17.84
#